data_AF-A0A0S7C407-F1
#
_entry.id   AF-A0A0S7C407-F1
#
_cell.length_a   1.000
_cell.length_b   1.000
_cell.length_c   1.000
_cell.angle_alpha   90.00
_cell.angle_beta   90.00
_cell.angle_gamma   90.00
#
_symmetry.space_group_name_H-M   'P 1'
#
loop_
_entity.id
_entity.type
_entity.pdbx_description
1 polymer ?
#
loop_
_entity_poly.entity_id
_entity_poly.type
_entity_poly.pdbx_seq_one_letter_code
_entity_poly.pdbx_strand_id
1 'polypeptide(L)'
;MTMPAFNFLNMKLPEEEKLHKLIVVGDRVLIKPLTLSKKTKGGLFLPPGYSEKEEIQTGYVLRAGPGYPIPVPENEDEPWKRSEGDNIRYIPLQAKVGDLAIFLQKGAIEIVYNDEKYFIVSQNSVLLLEREDEPE
;
A
#
# COMPACT_ATOMS: atom_id res chain seq x y z
N MET A 1 -25.10 38.27 -13.67
CA MET A 1 -23.96 38.33 -12.73
C MET A 1 -23.45 36.91 -12.60
N THR A 2 -22.45 36.56 -13.40
CA THR A 2 -21.91 35.20 -13.53
C THR A 2 -20.99 34.92 -12.34
N MET A 3 -21.27 33.88 -11.57
CA MET A 3 -20.36 33.37 -10.54
C MET A 3 -19.10 32.80 -11.23
N PRO A 4 -17.88 33.10 -10.73
CA PRO A 4 -16.68 32.55 -11.33
C PRO A 4 -16.56 31.05 -10.98
N ALA A 5 -16.18 30.26 -11.99
CA ALA A 5 -15.83 28.86 -11.81
C ALA A 5 -14.65 28.76 -10.83
N PHE A 6 -14.87 28.09 -9.70
CA PHE A 6 -13.80 27.70 -8.77
C PHE A 6 -12.91 26.69 -9.48
N ASN A 7 -11.67 27.11 -9.76
CA ASN A 7 -10.65 26.29 -10.39
C ASN A 7 -10.10 25.30 -9.34
N PHE A 8 -10.46 24.02 -9.48
CA PHE A 8 -10.06 22.93 -8.56
C PHE A 8 -8.70 22.29 -8.91
N LEU A 9 -7.93 22.84 -9.84
CA LEU A 9 -6.64 22.27 -10.22
C LEU A 9 -5.49 22.78 -9.33
N ASN A 10 -4.80 21.84 -8.68
CA ASN A 10 -3.52 21.99 -7.98
C ASN A 10 -3.51 22.69 -6.62
N MET A 11 -4.15 22.08 -5.62
CA MET A 11 -3.64 22.17 -4.25
C MET A 11 -3.47 20.76 -3.70
N LYS A 12 -2.26 20.20 -3.85
CA LYS A 12 -1.89 18.98 -3.11
C LYS A 12 -2.04 19.31 -1.63
N LEU A 13 -2.91 18.57 -0.94
CA LEU A 13 -3.15 18.80 0.48
C LEU A 13 -1.81 18.61 1.22
N PRO A 14 -1.50 19.43 2.25
CA PRO A 14 -0.26 19.32 3.01
C PRO A 14 -0.07 17.93 3.67
N GLU A 15 -1.14 17.14 3.78
CA GLU A 15 -1.12 15.74 4.22
C GLU A 15 -0.52 14.79 3.18
N GLU A 16 -0.80 14.97 1.88
CA GLU A 16 -0.19 14.17 0.81
C GLU A 16 1.33 14.35 0.75
N GLU A 17 1.81 15.59 0.93
CA GLU A 17 3.24 15.89 0.97
C GLU A 17 3.98 15.18 2.10
N LYS A 18 3.33 15.00 3.26
CA LYS A 18 3.92 14.25 4.38
C LYS A 18 3.98 12.75 4.09
N LEU A 19 2.97 12.20 3.43
CA LEU A 19 2.95 10.81 3.00
C LEU A 19 4.04 10.50 1.95
N HIS A 20 4.47 11.49 1.15
CA HIS A 20 5.60 11.34 0.22
C HIS A 20 6.94 11.09 0.91
N LYS A 21 7.08 11.44 2.20
CA LYS A 21 8.31 11.19 2.97
C LYS A 21 8.35 9.81 3.63
N LEU A 22 7.25 9.06 3.59
CA LEU A 22 7.19 7.73 4.16
C LEU A 22 7.80 6.70 3.21
N ILE A 23 8.76 5.94 3.73
CA ILE A 23 9.41 4.83 3.02
C ILE A 23 8.86 3.53 3.60
N VAL A 24 8.28 2.71 2.73
CA VAL A 24 7.82 1.36 3.11
C VAL A 24 8.98 0.38 2.95
N VAL A 25 9.20 -0.46 3.95
CA VAL A 25 10.37 -1.35 4.03
C VAL A 25 10.02 -2.77 3.61
N GLY A 26 10.87 -3.36 2.77
CA GLY A 26 10.77 -4.74 2.32
C GLY A 26 9.57 -4.95 1.40
N ASP A 27 8.83 -6.02 1.65
CA ASP A 27 7.74 -6.50 0.80
C ASP A 27 6.35 -5.97 1.17
N ARG A 28 6.32 -4.82 1.83
CA ARG A 28 5.09 -4.26 2.39
C ARG A 28 4.53 -3.16 1.50
N VAL A 29 3.24 -2.90 1.68
CA VAL A 29 2.52 -1.78 1.08
C VAL A 29 1.80 -0.99 2.16
N LEU A 30 1.75 0.33 2.00
CA LEU A 30 0.93 1.23 2.81
C LEU A 30 -0.38 1.45 2.09
N ILE A 31 -1.49 1.15 2.75
CA ILE A 31 -2.84 1.20 2.20
C ILE A 31 -3.71 2.16 3.01
N LYS A 32 -4.42 3.06 2.33
CA LYS A 32 -5.53 3.82 2.91
C LYS A 32 -6.81 3.02 2.75
N PRO A 33 -7.46 2.57 3.83
CA PRO A 33 -8.67 1.76 3.71
C PRO A 33 -9.80 2.57 3.05
N LEU A 34 -10.56 1.93 2.17
CA LEU A 34 -11.88 2.45 1.82
C LEU A 34 -12.76 2.29 3.05
N THR A 35 -13.56 3.30 3.37
CA THR A 35 -14.53 3.21 4.47
C THR A 35 -15.63 2.21 4.11
N LEU A 36 -15.37 0.92 4.35
CA LEU A 36 -16.34 -0.14 4.19
C LEU A 36 -17.17 -0.23 5.47
N SER A 37 -18.38 0.33 5.40
CA SER A 37 -19.41 0.22 6.43
C SER A 37 -19.57 -1.25 6.84
N LYS A 38 -19.17 -1.60 8.08
CA LYS A 38 -19.35 -2.93 8.71
C LYS A 38 -20.83 -3.25 8.98
N LYS A 39 -21.69 -3.14 7.97
CA LYS A 39 -23.02 -3.75 8.00
C LYS A 39 -22.95 -5.03 7.18
N THR A 40 -23.00 -6.17 7.87
CA THR A 40 -23.36 -7.42 7.20
C THR A 40 -24.73 -7.20 6.55
N LYS A 41 -24.93 -7.71 5.33
CA LYS A 41 -26.19 -7.53 4.56
C LYS A 41 -27.45 -8.03 5.30
N GLY A 42 -27.32 -8.67 6.47
CA GLY A 42 -28.43 -9.28 7.22
C GLY A 42 -28.62 -8.82 8.67
N GLY A 43 -27.80 -7.92 9.24
CA GLY A 43 -28.01 -7.42 10.61
C GLY A 43 -27.98 -8.49 11.73
N LEU A 44 -27.45 -9.67 11.44
CA LEU A 44 -27.41 -10.80 12.38
C LEU A 44 -26.10 -10.75 13.19
N PHE A 45 -26.21 -10.77 14.51
CA PHE A 45 -25.06 -10.92 15.40
C PHE A 45 -24.65 -12.39 15.46
N LEU A 46 -23.37 -12.69 15.26
CA LEU A 46 -22.86 -14.06 15.40
C LEU A 46 -22.68 -14.41 16.89
N PRO A 47 -23.02 -15.65 17.32
CA PRO A 47 -22.78 -16.10 18.68
C PRO A 47 -21.27 -16.24 18.97
N PRO A 48 -20.84 -16.10 20.24
CA PRO A 48 -19.44 -16.22 20.61
C PRO A 48 -18.90 -17.62 20.26
N GLY A 49 -17.85 -17.68 19.44
CA GLY A 49 -17.22 -18.93 19.01
C GLY A 49 -17.37 -19.27 17.51
N TYR A 50 -18.11 -18.47 16.74
CA TYR A 50 -18.12 -18.59 15.29
C TYR A 50 -16.92 -17.84 14.71
N SER A 51 -15.93 -18.57 14.18
CA SER A 51 -14.82 -17.96 13.44
C SER A 51 -15.37 -17.39 12.13
N GLU A 52 -15.50 -16.07 12.07
CA GLU A 52 -15.75 -15.33 10.84
C GLU A 52 -14.82 -15.84 9.75
N LYS A 53 -15.39 -16.10 8.56
CA LYS A 53 -14.62 -16.16 7.31
C LYS A 53 -13.62 -15.01 7.34
N GLU A 54 -12.34 -15.27 7.04
CA GLU A 54 -11.28 -14.26 7.19
C GLU A 54 -11.76 -12.88 6.72
N GLU A 55 -11.80 -11.90 7.64
CA GLU A 55 -12.30 -10.56 7.30
C GLU A 55 -11.39 -9.97 6.21
N ILE A 56 -11.96 -9.69 5.04
CA ILE A 56 -11.29 -9.05 3.92
C ILE A 56 -11.54 -7.55 4.00
N GLN A 57 -10.52 -6.76 3.70
CA GLN A 57 -10.58 -5.30 3.61
C GLN A 57 -10.18 -4.84 2.21
N THR A 58 -10.59 -3.63 1.87
CA THR A 58 -10.23 -2.99 0.60
C THR A 58 -9.68 -1.60 0.86
N GLY A 59 -8.66 -1.19 0.09
CA GLY A 59 -8.01 0.11 0.25
C GLY A 59 -7.14 0.49 -0.93
N TYR A 60 -6.80 1.76 -1.06
CA TYR A 60 -5.87 2.25 -2.09
C TYR A 60 -4.42 2.17 -1.61
N VAL A 61 -3.53 1.66 -2.46
CA VAL A 61 -2.08 1.61 -2.21
C VAL A 61 -1.49 3.01 -2.36
N LEU A 62 -0.97 3.55 -1.26
CA LEU A 62 -0.33 4.87 -1.24
C LEU A 62 1.18 4.78 -1.47
N ARG A 63 1.82 3.71 -0.97
CA ARG A 63 3.27 3.46 -1.10
C ARG A 63 3.51 1.96 -1.19
N ALA A 64 4.51 1.58 -1.97
CA ALA A 64 5.00 0.21 -2.06
C ALA A 64 6.47 0.18 -1.62
N GLY A 65 6.84 -0.86 -0.88
CA GLY A 65 8.23 -1.12 -0.53
C GLY A 65 9.04 -1.60 -1.74
N PRO A 66 10.38 -1.68 -1.59
CA PRO A 66 11.27 -2.11 -2.66
C PRO A 66 11.10 -3.58 -3.05
N GLY A 67 10.43 -4.38 -2.20
CA GLY A 67 10.22 -5.81 -2.40
C GLY A 67 11.29 -6.67 -1.74
N TYR A 68 11.66 -7.76 -2.37
CA TYR A 68 12.53 -8.78 -1.77
C TYR A 68 13.99 -8.57 -2.15
N PRO A 69 14.92 -8.44 -1.20
CA PRO A 69 16.33 -8.27 -1.51
C PRO A 69 16.92 -9.53 -2.16
N ILE A 70 17.73 -9.32 -3.18
CA ILE A 70 18.53 -10.34 -3.86
C ILE A 70 19.97 -10.19 -3.38
N PRO A 71 20.55 -11.22 -2.75
CA PRO A 71 21.98 -11.25 -2.49
C PRO A 71 22.72 -11.24 -3.83
N VAL A 72 23.50 -10.20 -4.10
CA VAL A 72 24.41 -10.20 -5.25
C VAL A 72 25.71 -10.85 -4.79
N PRO A 73 26.21 -11.91 -5.45
CA PRO A 73 27.52 -12.45 -5.14
C PRO A 73 28.58 -11.35 -5.29
N GLU A 74 29.50 -11.26 -4.34
CA GLU A 74 30.71 -10.45 -4.51
C GLU A 74 31.50 -11.02 -5.69
N ASN A 75 31.41 -10.37 -6.86
CA ASN A 75 32.32 -10.69 -7.96
C ASN A 75 33.71 -10.15 -7.57
N GLU A 76 34.62 -11.04 -7.20
CA GLU A 76 36.02 -10.70 -6.86
C GLU A 76 36.82 -10.15 -8.06
N ASP A 77 36.34 -10.34 -9.30
CA ASP A 77 37.12 -10.13 -10.52
C ASP A 77 37.20 -8.68 -11.04
N GLU A 78 36.44 -7.73 -10.50
CA GLU A 78 36.49 -6.32 -10.97
C GLU A 78 36.56 -5.30 -9.81
N PRO A 79 37.74 -5.09 -9.20
CA PRO A 79 37.93 -4.16 -8.08
C PRO A 79 37.51 -2.71 -8.35
N TRP A 80 37.50 -2.28 -9.62
CA TRP A 80 37.09 -0.93 -10.05
C TRP A 80 35.58 -0.77 -10.22
N LYS A 81 34.78 -1.85 -10.17
CA LYS A 81 33.30 -1.79 -10.11
C LYS A 81 32.77 -1.60 -8.70
N ARG A 82 33.65 -1.52 -7.68
CA ARG A 82 33.31 -1.07 -6.33
C ARG A 82 32.95 0.42 -6.35
N SER A 83 31.82 0.73 -6.96
CA SER A 83 31.12 2.00 -6.73
C SER A 83 30.61 1.93 -5.30
N GLU A 84 30.78 3.01 -4.52
CA GLU A 84 30.28 3.08 -3.14
C GLU A 84 28.82 2.61 -3.05
N GLY A 85 28.58 1.53 -2.32
CA GLY A 85 27.28 0.88 -2.17
C GLY A 85 27.24 -0.50 -2.81
N ASP A 86 27.56 -1.54 -2.03
CA ASP A 86 27.24 -2.93 -2.38
C ASP A 86 25.76 -3.01 -2.76
N ASN A 87 25.50 -3.15 -4.05
CA ASN A 87 24.20 -2.88 -4.64
C ASN A 87 23.23 -4.02 -4.33
N ILE A 88 22.57 -3.99 -3.17
CA ILE A 88 21.42 -4.84 -2.87
C ILE A 88 20.37 -4.56 -3.95
N ARG A 89 20.13 -5.55 -4.81
CA ARG A 89 19.06 -5.50 -5.80
C ARG A 89 17.78 -6.00 -5.17
N TYR A 90 16.63 -5.55 -5.64
CA TYR A 90 15.35 -6.01 -5.15
C TYR A 90 14.50 -6.57 -6.28
N ILE A 91 13.74 -7.62 -5.99
CA ILE A 91 12.59 -8.03 -6.79
C ILE A 91 11.43 -7.13 -6.38
N PRO A 92 10.91 -6.27 -7.29
CA PRO A 92 9.88 -5.32 -6.95
C PRO A 92 8.55 -6.00 -6.63
N LEU A 93 7.67 -5.28 -5.94
CA LEU A 93 6.31 -5.71 -5.65
C LEU A 93 5.41 -5.62 -6.89
N GLN A 94 4.39 -6.48 -6.94
CA GLN A 94 3.35 -6.43 -7.98
C GLN A 94 2.43 -5.21 -7.79
N ALA A 95 2.21 -4.83 -6.53
CA ALA A 95 1.45 -3.66 -6.14
C ALA A 95 2.18 -2.38 -6.51
N LYS A 96 1.46 -1.45 -7.14
CA LYS A 96 1.90 -0.11 -7.48
C LYS A 96 1.08 0.93 -6.72
N VAL A 97 1.64 2.12 -6.59
CA VAL A 97 0.92 3.27 -6.04
C VAL A 97 -0.29 3.55 -6.93
N GLY A 98 -1.46 3.71 -6.33
CA GLY A 98 -2.73 3.91 -7.02
C GLY A 98 -3.58 2.65 -7.17
N ASP A 99 -3.03 1.44 -7.00
CA ASP A 99 -3.81 0.21 -7.08
C ASP A 99 -4.88 0.16 -5.97
N LEU A 100 -6.05 -0.39 -6.30
CA LEU A 100 -7.03 -0.81 -5.30
C LEU A 100 -6.69 -2.22 -4.84
N ALA A 101 -6.27 -2.36 -3.59
CA ALA A 101 -5.89 -3.64 -2.99
C ALA A 101 -7.04 -4.24 -2.19
N ILE A 102 -7.28 -5.53 -2.40
CA ILE A 102 -8.15 -6.38 -1.57
C ILE A 102 -7.22 -7.29 -0.77
N PHE A 103 -7.31 -7.28 0.56
CA PHE A 103 -6.34 -7.94 1.44
C PHE A 103 -6.99 -8.52 2.70
N LEU A 104 -6.31 -9.49 3.31
CA LEU A 104 -6.74 -10.11 4.57
C LEU A 104 -6.47 -9.17 5.75
N GLN A 105 -7.49 -8.87 6.56
CA GLN A 105 -7.34 -8.03 7.76
C GLN A 105 -6.37 -8.62 8.78
N LYS A 106 -6.34 -9.96 8.90
CA LYS A 106 -5.43 -10.68 9.81
C LYS A 106 -3.95 -10.50 9.45
N GLY A 107 -3.65 -10.24 8.17
CA GLY A 107 -2.30 -9.98 7.67
C GLY A 107 -1.93 -8.50 7.63
N ALA A 108 -2.83 -7.62 8.12
CA ALA A 108 -2.66 -6.18 8.09
C ALA A 108 -2.30 -5.63 9.47
N ILE A 109 -1.34 -4.72 9.51
CA ILE A 109 -0.97 -3.96 10.70
C ILE A 109 -1.64 -2.60 10.60
N GLU A 110 -2.52 -2.30 11.54
CA GLU A 110 -3.17 -0.99 11.64
C GLU A 110 -2.20 0.03 12.24
N ILE A 111 -2.10 1.20 11.61
CA ILE A 111 -1.34 2.34 12.12
C ILE A 111 -2.20 3.62 12.05
N VAL A 112 -1.92 4.56 12.94
CA VAL A 112 -2.46 5.91 12.88
C VAL A 112 -1.31 6.88 12.61
N TYR A 113 -1.45 7.70 11.58
CA TYR A 113 -0.45 8.68 11.18
C TYR A 113 -1.15 9.98 10.79
N ASN A 114 -0.75 11.11 11.39
CA ASN A 114 -1.45 12.40 11.24
C ASN A 114 -2.98 12.28 11.46
N ASP A 115 -3.39 11.60 12.53
CA ASP A 115 -4.80 11.38 12.89
C ASP A 115 -5.65 10.60 11.86
N GLU A 116 -5.02 10.06 10.81
CA GLU A 116 -5.64 9.17 9.84
C GLU A 116 -5.20 7.72 10.05
N LYS A 117 -6.14 6.79 9.80
CA LYS A 117 -5.90 5.34 9.88
C LYS A 117 -5.38 4.81 8.54
N TYR A 118 -4.33 3.99 8.62
CA TYR A 118 -3.76 3.25 7.49
C TYR A 118 -3.48 1.80 7.87
N PHE A 119 -3.19 1.00 6.85
CA PHE A 119 -2.74 -0.38 7.00
C PHE A 119 -1.38 -0.58 6.35
N ILE A 120 -0.47 -1.24 7.05
CA ILE A 120 0.73 -1.82 6.47
C ILE A 120 0.45 -3.29 6.22
N VAL A 121 0.57 -3.73 4.97
CA VAL A 121 0.21 -5.09 4.54
C VAL A 121 1.38 -5.70 3.79
N SER A 122 1.77 -6.94 4.10
CA SER A 122 2.75 -7.67 3.27
C SER A 122 2.09 -8.10 1.95
N GLN A 123 2.86 -8.14 0.88
CA GLN A 123 2.38 -8.61 -0.43
C GLN A 123 1.69 -9.99 -0.35
N ASN A 124 2.12 -10.88 0.54
CA ASN A 124 1.51 -12.20 0.71
C ASN A 124 0.05 -12.16 1.21
N SER A 125 -0.35 -11.06 1.83
CA SER A 125 -1.68 -10.85 2.42
C SER A 125 -2.59 -10.03 1.50
N VAL A 126 -2.04 -9.50 0.41
CA VAL A 126 -2.80 -8.89 -0.68
C VAL A 126 -3.29 -10.00 -1.60
N LEU A 127 -4.61 -10.09 -1.74
CA LEU A 127 -5.27 -11.14 -2.52
C LEU A 127 -5.47 -10.73 -3.97
N LEU A 128 -5.86 -9.47 -4.19
CA LEU A 128 -6.15 -8.91 -5.50
C LEU A 128 -5.71 -7.44 -5.57
N LEU A 129 -5.34 -7.02 -6.77
CA LEU A 129 -5.07 -5.64 -7.14
C LEU A 129 -5.94 -5.30 -8.35
N GLU A 130 -6.77 -4.29 -8.23
CA GLU A 130 -7.50 -3.68 -9.33
C GLU A 130 -6.76 -2.41 -9.75
N ARG A 131 -6.45 -2.34 -11.05
CA ARG A 131 -5.73 -1.25 -11.68
C ARG A 131 -6.51 -0.85 -12.92
N GLU A 132 -6.87 0.42 -13.02
CA GLU A 132 -7.35 0.95 -14.29
C GLU A 132 -6.16 0.98 -15.26
N ASP A 133 -6.30 0.33 -16.41
CA ASP A 133 -5.30 0.43 -17.47
C ASP A 133 -5.20 1.91 -17.89
N GLU A 134 -4.01 2.50 -17.79
CA GLU A 134 -3.76 3.76 -18.49
C GLU A 134 -3.92 3.45 -19.99
N PRO A 135 -4.81 4.13 -20.73
CA PRO A 135 -4.85 3.98 -22.18
C PRO A 135 -3.48 4.40 -22.72
N GLU A 136 -2.84 3.50 -23.49
CA GLU A 136 -1.54 3.71 -24.14
C GLU A 136 -1.47 5.01 -24.96
#